data_AF-A0AAA9T724-F1
#
_entry.id   AF-A0AAA9T724-F1
#
_cell.length_a   1.000
_cell.length_b   1.000
_cell.length_c   1.000
_cell.angle_alpha   90.00
_cell.angle_beta   90.00
_cell.angle_gamma   90.00
#
_symmetry.space_group_name_H-M   'P 1'
#
loop_
_entity.id
_entity.type
_entity.pdbx_description
1 polymer ?
#
loop_
_entity_poly.entity_id
_entity_poly.type
_entity_poly.pdbx_seq_one_letter_code
_entity_poly.pdbx_strand_id
1 'polypeptide(L)'
;MTTAAERKYLNIRKRLDQLGYRQTLTVDCIPLVEKLFSDLVHTTESLRKSKLSAVKAEKESANFDFVLEPYKLENARLSKENNELYLELMKLREQSGQHIKELKTTLKKCARETADLKFLNNQYVHKLKLMEKESKAKNEKIQQLQEKNLQAVEFPNFCLK
;
A
#
# COMPACT_ATOMS: atom_id res chain seq x y z
N MET A 1 -0.15 90.11 -20.78
CA MET A 1 -0.94 88.96 -20.27
C MET A 1 -0.64 87.78 -21.18
N THR A 2 0.14 86.79 -20.74
CA THR A 2 0.39 85.60 -21.57
C THR A 2 -0.88 84.76 -21.64
N THR A 3 -1.30 84.44 -22.85
CA THR A 3 -2.52 83.67 -23.10
C THR A 3 -2.34 82.24 -22.58
N ALA A 4 -3.42 81.56 -22.22
CA ALA A 4 -3.36 80.18 -21.71
C ALA A 4 -2.67 79.23 -22.72
N ALA A 5 -2.78 79.52 -24.02
CA ALA A 5 -2.12 78.79 -25.11
C ALA A 5 -0.59 78.96 -25.10
N GLU A 6 -0.08 80.17 -24.88
CA GLU A 6 1.37 80.43 -24.80
C GLU A 6 2.04 79.73 -23.62
N ARG A 7 1.35 79.64 -22.47
CA ARG A 7 1.87 78.91 -21.30
C ARG A 7 1.96 77.41 -21.56
N LYS A 8 0.95 76.83 -22.23
CA LYS A 8 0.96 75.42 -22.64
C LYS A 8 2.04 75.15 -23.67
N TYR A 9 2.18 76.03 -24.67
CA TYR A 9 3.24 75.96 -25.68
C TYR A 9 4.62 75.91 -25.02
N LEU A 10 4.92 76.84 -24.10
CA LEU A 10 6.22 76.91 -23.44
C LEU A 10 6.50 75.66 -22.58
N ASN A 11 5.49 75.12 -21.89
CA ASN A 11 5.64 73.92 -21.07
C ASN A 11 5.94 72.67 -21.92
N ILE A 12 5.22 72.47 -23.02
CA ILE A 12 5.45 71.33 -23.92
C ILE A 12 6.78 71.48 -24.63
N ARG A 13 7.12 72.69 -25.09
CA ARG A 13 8.41 72.99 -25.72
C ARG A 13 9.58 72.65 -24.79
N LYS A 14 9.54 73.07 -23.52
CA LYS A 14 10.55 72.75 -22.52
C LYS A 14 10.70 71.23 -22.31
N ARG A 15 9.60 70.48 -22.23
CA ARG A 15 9.63 69.01 -22.07
C ARG A 15 10.21 68.31 -23.29
N LEU A 16 9.85 68.77 -24.50
CA LEU A 16 10.40 68.25 -25.76
C LEU A 16 11.89 68.58 -25.91
N ASP A 17 12.32 69.80 -25.53
CA ASP A 17 13.73 70.21 -25.54
C ASP A 17 14.59 69.39 -24.59
N GLN A 18 14.08 69.06 -23.40
CA GLN A 18 14.74 68.18 -22.45
C GLN A 18 14.95 66.76 -23.01
N LEU A 19 14.06 66.33 -23.91
CA LEU A 19 14.16 65.06 -24.63
C LEU A 19 14.94 65.17 -25.96
N GLY A 20 15.45 66.36 -26.30
CA GLY A 20 16.24 66.61 -27.50
C GLY A 20 15.43 66.88 -28.78
N TYR A 21 14.10 66.94 -28.69
CA TYR A 21 13.24 67.30 -29.83
C TYR A 21 13.25 68.82 -30.01
N ARG A 22 14.05 69.31 -30.96
CA ARG A 22 14.26 70.75 -31.22
C ARG A 22 13.54 71.29 -32.45
N GLN A 23 12.67 70.49 -33.08
CA GLN A 23 11.91 70.90 -34.26
C GLN A 23 10.93 72.04 -33.94
N THR A 24 10.75 72.97 -34.88
CA THR A 24 9.80 74.08 -34.75
C THR A 24 8.37 73.57 -34.79
N LEU A 25 7.53 74.04 -33.86
CA LEU A 25 6.13 73.64 -33.73
C LEU A 25 5.22 74.86 -33.86
N THR A 26 4.13 74.73 -34.61
CA THR A 26 3.07 75.74 -34.68
C THR A 26 2.14 75.63 -33.47
N VAL A 27 1.55 76.76 -33.08
CA VAL A 27 0.68 76.86 -31.89
C VAL A 27 -0.58 75.99 -32.01
N ASP A 28 -1.09 75.80 -33.23
CA ASP A 28 -2.30 75.02 -33.51
C ASP A 28 -2.13 73.51 -33.25
N CYS A 29 -0.90 72.98 -33.37
CA CYS A 29 -0.62 71.56 -33.16
C CYS A 29 -0.42 71.19 -31.68
N ILE A 30 -0.33 72.19 -30.79
CA ILE A 30 0.00 72.00 -29.37
C ILE A 30 -0.98 71.08 -28.62
N PRO A 31 -2.31 71.20 -28.77
CA PRO A 31 -3.24 70.33 -28.05
C PRO A 31 -3.09 68.85 -28.42
N LEU A 32 -2.74 68.55 -29.68
CA LEU A 32 -2.53 67.18 -30.14
C LEU A 32 -1.20 66.62 -29.62
N VAL A 33 -0.13 67.42 -29.69
CA VAL A 33 1.19 67.04 -29.17
C VAL A 33 1.14 66.82 -27.66
N GLU A 34 0.38 67.63 -26.91
CA GLU A 34 0.16 67.45 -25.48
C GLU A 34 -0.45 66.08 -25.16
N LYS A 35 -1.51 65.70 -25.90
CA LYS A 35 -2.19 64.41 -25.72
C LYS A 35 -1.28 63.24 -26.07
N LEU A 36 -0.66 63.26 -27.24
CA LEU A 36 0.26 62.20 -27.68
C LEU A 36 1.45 62.05 -26.73
N PHE A 37 1.97 63.17 -26.21
CA PHE A 37 3.06 63.14 -25.25
C PHE A 37 2.63 62.56 -23.91
N SER A 38 1.43 62.93 -23.43
CA SER A 38 0.84 62.35 -22.22
C SER A 38 0.64 60.85 -22.37
N ASP A 39 0.09 60.40 -23.49
CA ASP A 39 -0.13 58.98 -23.79
C ASP A 39 1.19 58.22 -23.88
N LEU A 40 2.22 58.80 -24.50
CA LEU A 40 3.55 58.18 -24.60
C LEU A 40 4.20 58.03 -23.22
N VAL A 41 4.11 59.05 -22.36
CA VAL A 41 4.63 58.99 -20.99
C VAL A 41 3.86 57.93 -20.19
N HIS A 42 2.52 57.93 -20.25
CA HIS A 42 1.69 56.96 -19.54
C HIS A 42 1.92 55.53 -20.00
N THR A 43 2.05 55.29 -21.32
CA THR A 43 2.32 53.96 -21.87
C THR A 43 3.71 53.47 -21.46
N THR A 44 4.73 54.34 -21.50
CA THR A 44 6.10 54.00 -21.07
C THR A 44 6.18 53.68 -19.58
N GLU A 45 5.51 54.47 -18.74
CA GLU A 45 5.43 54.21 -17.29
C GLU A 45 4.65 52.92 -16.99
N SER A 46 3.54 52.69 -17.68
CA SER A 46 2.72 51.48 -17.56
C SER A 46 3.50 50.24 -18.00
N LEU A 47 4.23 50.32 -19.11
CA LEU A 47 5.10 49.26 -19.60
C LEU A 47 6.22 48.96 -18.59
N ARG A 48 6.86 49.99 -18.02
CA ARG A 48 7.89 49.83 -16.99
C ARG A 48 7.33 49.12 -15.75
N LYS A 49 6.15 49.52 -15.28
CA LYS A 49 5.46 48.88 -14.13
C LYS A 49 5.11 47.42 -14.44
N SER A 50 4.54 47.15 -15.61
CA SER A 50 4.19 45.81 -16.06
C SER A 50 5.43 44.91 -16.14
N LYS A 51 6.54 45.39 -16.72
CA LYS A 51 7.80 44.65 -16.80
C LYS A 51 8.37 44.32 -15.42
N LEU A 52 8.35 45.27 -14.48
CA LEU A 52 8.80 45.02 -13.11
C LEU A 52 7.93 43.97 -12.41
N SER A 53 6.60 44.04 -12.59
CA SER A 53 5.67 43.05 -12.04
C SER A 53 5.91 41.66 -12.62
N ALA A 54 6.10 41.55 -13.94
CA ALA A 54 6.37 40.29 -14.61
C ALA A 54 7.66 39.64 -14.10
N VAL A 55 8.75 40.42 -13.96
CA VAL A 55 10.02 39.91 -13.42
C VAL A 55 9.86 39.47 -11.96
N LYS A 56 9.05 40.17 -11.16
CA LYS A 56 8.78 39.76 -9.77
C LYS A 56 8.01 38.44 -9.74
N ALA A 57 6.95 38.31 -10.54
CA ALA A 57 6.16 37.10 -10.65
C ALA A 57 6.98 35.90 -11.14
N GLU A 58 7.89 36.10 -12.09
CA GLU A 58 8.78 35.05 -12.58
C GLU A 58 9.74 34.56 -11.48
N LYS A 59 10.30 35.47 -10.69
CA LYS A 59 11.13 35.10 -9.52
C LYS A 59 10.34 34.36 -8.45
N GLU A 60 9.12 34.79 -8.17
CA GLU A 60 8.24 34.10 -7.21
C GLU A 60 7.87 32.71 -7.72
N SER A 61 7.57 32.56 -9.02
CA SER A 61 7.30 31.26 -9.66
C SER A 61 8.50 30.31 -9.52
N ALA A 62 9.71 30.77 -9.84
CA ALA A 62 10.91 29.96 -9.70
C ALA A 62 11.17 29.56 -8.24
N ASN A 63 10.88 30.44 -7.28
CA ASN A 63 10.97 30.13 -5.87
C ASN A 63 9.94 29.06 -5.44
N PHE A 64 8.71 29.11 -5.95
CA PHE A 64 7.72 28.08 -5.69
C PHE A 64 8.14 26.73 -6.25
N ASP A 65 8.69 26.69 -7.47
CA ASP A 65 9.18 25.43 -8.05
C ASP A 65 10.32 24.83 -7.22
N PHE A 66 11.26 25.66 -6.75
CA PHE A 66 12.34 25.21 -5.86
C PHE A 66 11.81 24.67 -4.52
N VAL A 67 10.80 25.31 -3.94
CA VAL A 67 10.21 24.85 -2.67
C VAL A 67 9.37 23.58 -2.88
N LEU A 68 8.69 23.43 -4.01
CA LEU A 68 7.80 22.30 -4.29
C LEU A 68 8.52 21.06 -4.80
N GLU A 69 9.68 21.19 -5.44
CA GLU A 69 10.44 20.07 -6.01
C GLU A 69 10.72 18.96 -4.97
N PRO A 70 11.22 19.25 -3.75
CA PRO A 70 11.48 18.21 -2.76
C PRO A 70 10.21 17.45 -2.35
N TYR A 71 9.08 18.15 -2.21
CA TYR A 71 7.79 17.53 -1.88
C TYR A 71 7.26 16.66 -3.01
N LYS A 72 7.42 17.08 -4.27
CA LYS A 72 7.03 16.26 -5.43
C LYS A 72 7.84 14.98 -5.48
N LEU A 73 9.15 15.08 -5.25
CA LEU A 73 10.06 13.93 -5.24
C LEU A 73 9.74 12.97 -4.09
N GLU A 74 9.52 13.50 -2.89
CA GLU A 74 9.17 12.69 -1.72
C GLU A 74 7.78 12.05 -1.86
N ASN A 75 6.78 12.77 -2.38
CA ASN A 75 5.47 12.19 -2.65
C ASN A 75 5.53 11.06 -3.69
N ALA A 76 6.35 11.20 -4.74
CA ALA A 76 6.56 10.14 -5.72
C ALA A 76 7.23 8.91 -5.07
N ARG A 77 8.22 9.13 -4.20
CA ARG A 77 8.90 8.07 -3.43
C ARG A 77 7.92 7.34 -2.52
N LEU A 78 7.16 8.08 -1.71
CA LEU A 78 6.17 7.53 -0.78
C LEU A 78 5.05 6.80 -1.52
N SER A 79 4.59 7.33 -2.65
CA SER A 79 3.56 6.67 -3.46
C SER A 79 4.05 5.34 -4.02
N LYS A 80 5.31 5.27 -4.45
CA LYS A 80 5.93 4.02 -4.90
C LYS A 80 6.04 3.01 -3.75
N GLU A 81 6.56 3.43 -2.60
CA GLU A 81 6.69 2.59 -1.40
C GLU A 81 5.33 2.07 -0.93
N ASN A 82 4.29 2.92 -0.91
CA ASN A 82 2.94 2.54 -0.53
C ASN A 82 2.38 1.44 -1.45
N ASN A 83 2.57 1.58 -2.76
CA ASN A 83 2.13 0.58 -3.73
C ASN A 83 2.89 -0.75 -3.59
N GLU A 84 4.20 -0.69 -3.35
CA GLU A 84 5.02 -1.89 -3.11
C GLU A 84 4.58 -2.64 -1.85
N LEU A 85 4.38 -1.91 -0.74
CA LEU A 85 3.87 -2.46 0.51
C LEU A 85 2.47 -3.05 0.35
N TYR A 86 1.60 -2.39 -0.43
CA TYR A 86 0.26 -2.92 -0.71
C TYR A 86 0.32 -4.26 -1.46
N LEU A 87 1.18 -4.37 -2.48
CA LEU A 87 1.39 -5.62 -3.22
C LEU A 87 1.93 -6.73 -2.31
N GLU A 88 2.93 -6.41 -1.49
CA GLU A 88 3.51 -7.37 -0.54
C GLU A 88 2.47 -7.88 0.46
N LEU A 89 1.65 -6.98 1.01
CA LEU A 89 0.59 -7.33 1.94
C LEU A 89 -0.46 -8.24 1.28
N MET A 90 -0.87 -7.96 0.04
CA MET A 90 -1.76 -8.85 -0.70
C MET A 90 -1.16 -10.24 -0.87
N LYS A 91 0.11 -10.33 -1.26
CA LYS A 91 0.82 -11.60 -1.44
C LYS A 91 0.91 -12.39 -0.13
N LEU A 92 1.30 -11.74 0.97
CA LEU A 92 1.38 -12.38 2.28
C LEU A 92 0.02 -12.87 2.76
N ARG A 93 -1.05 -12.10 2.52
CA ARG A 93 -2.42 -12.50 2.85
C ARG A 93 -2.87 -13.73 2.08
N GLU A 94 -2.56 -13.80 0.78
CA GLU A 94 -2.87 -14.96 -0.05
C GLU A 94 -2.08 -16.20 0.39
N GLN A 95 -0.77 -16.07 0.60
CA GLN A 95 0.10 -17.16 1.07
C GLN A 95 -0.35 -17.68 2.43
N SER A 96 -0.63 -16.80 3.39
CA SER A 96 -1.15 -17.17 4.70
C SER A 96 -2.51 -17.87 4.58
N GLY A 97 -3.41 -17.33 3.76
CA GLY A 97 -4.72 -17.94 3.50
C GLY A 97 -4.60 -19.34 2.91
N GLN A 98 -3.68 -19.55 1.98
CA GLN A 98 -3.40 -20.86 1.39
C GLN A 98 -2.81 -21.83 2.42
N HIS A 99 -1.83 -21.39 3.20
CA HIS A 99 -1.20 -22.21 4.23
C HIS A 99 -2.20 -22.65 5.31
N ILE A 100 -3.10 -21.75 5.72
CA ILE A 100 -4.18 -22.08 6.66
C ILE A 100 -5.11 -23.15 6.08
N LYS A 101 -5.46 -23.08 4.78
CA LYS A 101 -6.31 -24.09 4.12
C LYS A 101 -5.62 -25.46 4.07
N GLU A 102 -4.33 -25.49 3.77
CA GLU A 102 -3.51 -26.71 3.74
C GLU A 102 -3.44 -27.34 5.13
N LEU A 103 -3.08 -26.57 6.16
CA LEU A 103 -3.04 -27.04 7.54
C LEU A 103 -4.39 -27.58 8.02
N LYS A 104 -5.50 -26.90 7.70
CA LYS A 104 -6.85 -27.40 8.03
C LYS A 104 -7.17 -28.72 7.34
N THR A 105 -6.73 -28.89 6.09
CA THR A 105 -6.93 -30.14 5.33
C THR A 105 -6.13 -31.28 5.94
N THR A 106 -4.85 -31.04 6.24
CA THR A 106 -3.98 -32.01 6.90
C THR A 106 -4.50 -32.39 8.28
N LEU A 107 -4.93 -31.40 9.08
CA LEU A 107 -5.52 -31.65 10.40
C LEU A 107 -6.75 -32.56 10.31
N LYS A 108 -7.67 -32.30 9.37
CA LYS A 108 -8.85 -33.15 9.14
C LYS A 108 -8.47 -34.56 8.71
N LYS A 109 -7.42 -34.71 7.88
CA LYS A 109 -6.90 -36.02 7.47
C LYS A 109 -6.36 -36.79 8.69
N CYS A 110 -5.45 -36.19 9.46
CA CYS A 110 -4.87 -36.82 10.65
C CYS A 110 -5.93 -37.14 11.71
N ALA A 111 -6.94 -36.28 11.88
CA ALA A 111 -8.04 -36.53 12.82
C ALA A 111 -8.86 -37.78 12.44
N ARG A 112 -9.14 -37.96 11.14
CA ARG A 112 -9.81 -39.18 10.63
C ARG A 112 -8.95 -40.42 10.84
N GLU A 113 -7.69 -40.37 10.44
CA GLU A 113 -6.74 -41.49 10.62
C GLU A 113 -6.60 -41.88 12.10
N THR A 114 -6.57 -40.88 12.99
CA THR A 114 -6.52 -41.13 14.44
C THR A 114 -7.80 -41.79 14.94
N ALA A 115 -8.97 -41.39 14.45
CA ALA A 115 -10.24 -42.01 14.82
C ALA A 115 -10.31 -43.47 14.33
N ASP A 116 -9.89 -43.73 13.09
CA ASP A 116 -9.86 -45.06 12.50
C ASP A 116 -8.90 -45.99 13.25
N LEU A 117 -7.71 -45.50 13.59
CA LEU A 117 -6.73 -46.25 14.38
C LEU A 117 -7.24 -46.53 15.79
N LYS A 118 -7.91 -45.58 16.45
CA LYS A 118 -8.54 -45.81 17.76
C LYS A 118 -9.64 -46.86 17.67
N PHE A 119 -10.44 -46.84 16.62
CA PHE A 119 -11.47 -47.85 16.40
C PHE A 119 -10.87 -49.24 16.18
N LEU A 120 -9.84 -49.34 15.33
CA LEU A 120 -9.14 -50.58 15.05
C LEU A 120 -8.45 -51.14 16.31
N ASN A 121 -7.81 -50.29 17.10
CA ASN A 121 -7.19 -50.68 18.37
C ASN A 121 -8.24 -51.26 19.34
N ASN A 122 -9.39 -50.60 19.49
CA ASN A 122 -10.49 -51.12 20.31
C ASN A 122 -10.98 -52.51 19.83
N GLN A 123 -11.08 -52.73 18.51
CA GLN A 123 -11.40 -54.06 17.97
C GLN A 123 -10.34 -55.11 18.33
N TYR A 124 -9.05 -54.78 18.18
CA TYR A 124 -7.98 -55.70 18.55
C TYR A 124 -7.97 -56.02 20.05
N VAL A 125 -8.21 -55.03 20.91
CA VAL A 125 -8.35 -55.23 22.35
C VAL A 125 -9.52 -56.18 22.65
N HIS A 126 -10.67 -56.01 22.00
CA HIS A 126 -11.80 -56.92 22.18
C HIS A 126 -11.47 -58.35 21.72
N LYS A 127 -10.84 -58.49 20.54
CA LYS A 127 -10.44 -59.79 19.99
C LYS A 127 -9.43 -60.50 20.91
N LEU A 128 -8.45 -59.78 21.44
CA LEU A 128 -7.48 -60.32 22.40
C LEU A 128 -8.18 -60.87 23.64
N LYS A 129 -9.11 -60.12 24.24
CA LYS A 129 -9.89 -60.58 25.40
C LYS A 129 -10.68 -61.86 25.12
N LEU A 130 -11.28 -61.99 23.94
CA LEU A 130 -11.98 -63.21 23.54
C LEU A 130 -11.02 -64.41 23.42
N MET A 131 -9.90 -64.23 22.74
CA MET A 131 -8.87 -65.25 22.57
C MET A 131 -8.27 -65.69 23.91
N GLU A 132 -8.01 -64.74 24.82
CA GLU A 132 -7.53 -65.02 26.18
C GLU A 132 -8.53 -65.86 26.97
N LYS A 133 -9.83 -65.55 26.87
CA LYS A 133 -10.89 -66.33 27.52
C LYS A 133 -10.98 -67.75 26.95
N GLU A 134 -10.94 -67.89 25.62
CA GLU A 134 -10.96 -69.20 24.97
C GLU A 134 -9.72 -70.04 25.31
N SER A 135 -8.54 -69.42 25.33
CA SER A 135 -7.29 -70.07 25.72
C SER A 135 -7.34 -70.56 27.16
N LYS A 136 -7.87 -69.75 28.10
CA LYS A 136 -8.06 -70.18 29.50
C LYS A 136 -9.00 -71.38 29.59
N ALA A 137 -10.14 -71.34 28.91
CA ALA A 137 -11.11 -72.45 28.90
C ALA A 137 -10.53 -73.73 28.30
N LYS A 138 -9.73 -73.63 27.22
CA LYS A 138 -9.02 -74.78 26.64
C LYS A 138 -7.99 -75.36 27.61
N ASN A 139 -7.21 -74.52 28.29
CA ASN A 139 -6.24 -74.97 29.29
C ASN A 139 -6.92 -75.68 30.48
N GLU A 140 -8.00 -75.10 31.01
CA GLU A 140 -8.81 -75.74 32.06
C GLU A 140 -9.35 -77.10 31.61
N LYS A 141 -9.84 -77.20 30.35
CA LYS A 141 -10.34 -78.45 29.81
C LYS A 141 -9.25 -79.51 29.66
N ILE A 142 -8.06 -79.11 29.21
CA ILE A 142 -6.89 -80.00 29.10
C ILE A 142 -6.52 -80.52 30.50
N GLN A 143 -6.46 -79.65 31.51
CA GLN A 143 -6.14 -80.03 32.88
C GLN A 143 -7.16 -81.05 33.43
N GLN A 144 -8.46 -80.80 33.27
CA GLN A 144 -9.50 -81.75 33.66
C GLN A 144 -9.37 -83.11 32.96
N LEU A 145 -9.01 -83.13 31.67
CA LEU A 145 -8.81 -84.37 30.92
C LEU A 145 -7.55 -85.11 31.39
N GLN A 146 -6.48 -84.38 31.71
CA GLN A 146 -5.26 -84.95 32.29
C GLN A 146 -5.53 -85.58 33.65
N GLU A 147 -6.28 -84.91 34.54
CA GLU A 147 -6.69 -85.44 35.84
C GLU A 147 -7.52 -86.73 35.70
N LYS A 148 -8.51 -86.74 34.80
CA LYS A 148 -9.32 -87.94 34.53
C LYS A 148 -8.50 -89.10 33.96
N ASN A 149 -7.57 -88.81 33.05
CA ASN A 149 -6.66 -89.83 32.51
C ASN A 149 -5.74 -90.40 33.59
N LEU A 150 -5.22 -89.55 34.49
CA LEU A 150 -4.39 -90.00 35.61
C LEU A 150 -5.16 -90.98 36.51
N GLN A 151 -6.38 -90.62 36.90
CA GLN A 151 -7.29 -91.50 37.64
C GLN A 151 -7.56 -92.80 36.86
N ALA A 152 -7.86 -92.72 35.57
CA ALA A 152 -8.11 -93.88 34.73
C ALA A 152 -6.89 -94.78 34.50
N VAL A 153 -5.66 -94.34 34.81
CA VAL A 153 -4.43 -95.15 34.76
C VAL A 153 -4.08 -95.71 36.15
N GLU A 154 -4.49 -95.05 37.23
CA GLU A 154 -4.32 -95.53 38.61
C GLU A 154 -5.36 -96.60 39.00
N PHE A 155 -6.60 -96.48 38.55
CA PHE A 155 -7.70 -97.42 38.88
C PHE A 155 -7.68 -98.81 38.17
N PRO A 156 -7.13 -99.04 36.96
CA PRO A 156 -7.05 -100.36 36.35
C PRO A 156 -6.17 -101.34 37.12
N ASN A 157 -5.20 -100.83 37.91
CA ASN A 157 -4.30 -101.67 38.71
C ASN A 157 -4.95 -102.21 39.99
N PHE A 158 -6.16 -101.79 40.35
CA PHE A 158 -6.89 -102.29 41.52
C PHE A 158 -7.89 -103.43 41.21
N CYS A 159 -8.09 -103.79 39.95
CA CYS A 159 -9.01 -104.88 39.55
C CYS A 159 -8.32 -106.17 39.08
N LEU A 160 -7.01 -106.33 39.29
CA LEU A 160 -6.24 -107.52 38.84
C LEU A 160 -5.51 -108.30 39.95
N LYS A 161 -5.93 -108.19 41.22
CA LYS A 161 -5.51 -109.11 42.28
C LYS A 161 -6.65 -109.48 43.20
#